data_AF-A0A090DTD8-F1
#
_entry.id   AF-A0A090DTD8-F1
#
_cell.length_a   1.000
_cell.length_b   1.000
_cell.length_c   1.000
_cell.angle_alpha   90.00
_cell.angle_beta   90.00
_cell.angle_gamma   90.00
#
_symmetry.space_group_name_H-M   'P 1'
#
loop_
_entity.id
_entity.type
_entity.pdbx_description
1 polymer ?
#
loop_
_entity_poly.entity_id
_entity_poly.type
_entity_poly.pdbx_seq_one_letter_code
_entity_poly.pdbx_strand_id
1 'polypeptide(L)'
;MTRARYATVVCLVFTCLPPAFGASDLMQEFSYEAQITAWETRTGEVVSPSARKAVLKAIATDFSATATYAGIDVNSTSKVAEAIRDAGDFSVKPQGMIAKWSAGEVRFAWYDSNQFATVASTLKPELVSLQIERMPSITIVVDPVPPVDYLVQINGDPVRVNNEGRYRVDAGDVVVRVTRASRQDCLWKGHLQAGAAQQVACKL
;
A
#
# COMPACT_ATOMS: atom_id res chain seq x y z
N MET A 1 -45.69 -49.07 -55.04
CA MET A 1 -45.90 -48.41 -53.73
C MET A 1 -45.03 -49.09 -52.68
N THR A 2 -43.85 -48.56 -52.39
CA THR A 2 -43.14 -48.73 -51.10
C THR A 2 -41.90 -47.83 -51.10
N ARG A 3 -41.87 -46.80 -50.25
CA ARG A 3 -40.66 -46.02 -49.95
C ARG A 3 -40.28 -46.33 -48.51
N ALA A 4 -39.15 -47.01 -48.32
CA ALA A 4 -38.54 -47.18 -47.01
C ALA A 4 -37.78 -45.90 -46.64
N ARG A 5 -38.09 -45.31 -45.48
CA ARG A 5 -37.32 -44.21 -44.87
C ARG A 5 -36.49 -44.82 -43.75
N TYR A 6 -35.16 -44.73 -43.87
CA TYR A 6 -34.24 -44.99 -42.76
C TYR A 6 -34.18 -43.74 -41.89
N ALA A 7 -34.54 -43.87 -40.61
CA ALA A 7 -34.32 -42.85 -39.60
C ALA A 7 -33.08 -43.23 -38.79
N THR A 8 -32.02 -42.45 -38.95
CA THR A 8 -30.81 -42.54 -38.11
C THR A 8 -31.13 -41.95 -36.75
N VAL A 9 -31.07 -42.78 -35.70
CA VAL A 9 -31.19 -42.35 -34.30
C VAL A 9 -29.82 -41.89 -33.83
N VAL A 10 -29.64 -40.57 -33.66
CA VAL A 10 -28.45 -39.99 -33.01
C VAL A 10 -28.70 -40.00 -31.50
N CYS A 11 -27.98 -40.86 -30.80
CA CYS A 11 -27.97 -40.95 -29.34
C CYS A 11 -27.02 -39.87 -28.80
N LEU A 12 -27.56 -38.75 -28.32
CA LEU A 12 -26.80 -37.73 -27.59
C LEU A 12 -26.64 -38.18 -26.14
N VAL A 13 -25.46 -38.71 -25.83
CA VAL A 13 -25.02 -38.97 -24.45
C VAL A 13 -24.82 -37.62 -23.77
N PHE A 14 -25.76 -37.26 -22.90
CA PHE A 14 -25.62 -36.15 -21.97
C PHE A 14 -24.58 -36.55 -20.91
N THR A 15 -23.32 -36.22 -21.15
CA THR A 15 -22.31 -36.21 -20.09
C THR A 15 -22.62 -35.04 -19.16
N CYS A 16 -23.11 -35.35 -17.96
CA CYS A 16 -23.11 -34.42 -16.82
C CYS A 16 -21.66 -34.04 -16.50
N LEU A 17 -21.16 -32.99 -17.14
CA LEU A 17 -20.00 -32.25 -16.66
C LEU A 17 -20.41 -31.60 -15.33
N PRO A 18 -19.68 -31.82 -14.22
CA PRO A 18 -19.87 -31.00 -13.03
C PRO A 18 -19.66 -29.53 -13.41
N PRO A 19 -20.42 -28.59 -12.82
CA PRO A 19 -20.18 -27.18 -13.07
C PRO A 19 -18.72 -26.89 -12.70
N ALA A 20 -17.97 -26.42 -13.69
CA ALA A 20 -16.68 -25.81 -13.42
C ALA A 20 -16.93 -24.67 -12.44
N PHE A 21 -16.45 -24.80 -11.21
CA PHE A 21 -16.25 -23.68 -10.29
C PHE A 21 -15.14 -22.79 -10.88
N GLY A 22 -15.48 -22.10 -11.95
CA GLY A 22 -14.65 -21.10 -12.62
C GLY A 22 -15.37 -19.78 -12.54
N ALA A 23 -15.23 -19.07 -11.42
CA ALA A 23 -15.55 -17.66 -11.32
C ALA A 23 -14.67 -17.05 -10.23
N SER A 24 -13.82 -16.12 -10.65
CA SER A 24 -12.88 -15.37 -9.83
C SER A 24 -13.62 -14.55 -8.77
N ASP A 25 -13.85 -15.14 -7.60
CA ASP A 25 -14.52 -14.53 -6.46
C ASP A 25 -13.59 -13.59 -5.65
N LEU A 26 -12.55 -13.07 -6.31
CA LEU A 26 -11.52 -12.18 -5.78
C LEU A 26 -11.64 -10.85 -6.51
N MET A 27 -12.08 -9.80 -5.79
CA MET A 27 -12.12 -8.47 -6.38
C MET A 27 -10.78 -7.77 -6.30
N GLN A 28 -10.01 -8.01 -5.23
CA GLN A 28 -8.72 -7.36 -5.06
C GLN A 28 -7.82 -8.10 -4.07
N GLU A 29 -6.58 -8.37 -4.48
CA GLU A 29 -5.48 -8.74 -3.59
C GLU A 29 -4.42 -7.67 -3.63
N PHE A 30 -3.97 -7.19 -2.47
CA PHE A 30 -2.91 -6.19 -2.41
C PHE A 30 -2.19 -6.19 -1.07
N SER A 31 -0.98 -5.62 -1.08
CA SER A 31 -0.15 -5.35 0.11
C SER A 31 0.20 -3.87 0.11
N TYR A 32 0.03 -3.18 1.23
CA TYR A 32 0.38 -1.77 1.33
C TYR A 32 1.88 -1.53 1.09
N GLU A 33 2.74 -2.42 1.56
CA GLU A 33 4.19 -2.33 1.34
C GLU A 33 4.55 -2.45 -0.15
N ALA A 34 3.89 -3.36 -0.88
CA ALA A 34 4.07 -3.49 -2.32
C ALA A 34 3.60 -2.22 -3.06
N GLN A 35 2.51 -1.58 -2.61
CA GLN A 35 2.02 -0.33 -3.21
C GLN A 35 2.95 0.85 -2.94
N ILE A 36 3.50 0.97 -1.73
CA ILE A 36 4.52 1.99 -1.42
C ILE A 36 5.75 1.77 -2.30
N THR A 37 6.24 0.53 -2.40
CA THR A 37 7.42 0.19 -3.22
C THR A 37 7.18 0.46 -4.71
N ALA A 38 5.99 0.14 -5.21
CA ALA A 38 5.60 0.46 -6.59
C ALA A 38 5.56 1.99 -6.83
N TRP A 39 5.06 2.75 -5.84
CA TRP A 39 5.08 4.21 -5.88
C TRP A 39 6.51 4.75 -5.93
N GLU A 40 7.40 4.31 -5.04
CA GLU A 40 8.81 4.73 -5.01
C GLU A 40 9.53 4.42 -6.33
N THR A 41 9.27 3.25 -6.90
CA THR A 41 9.87 2.84 -8.18
C THR A 41 9.39 3.73 -9.32
N ARG A 42 8.11 4.10 -9.32
CA ARG A 42 7.50 4.94 -10.35
C ARG A 42 7.95 6.40 -10.28
N THR A 43 8.10 6.96 -9.08
CA THR A 43 8.42 8.38 -8.88
C THR A 43 9.91 8.65 -8.75
N GLY A 44 10.72 7.63 -8.46
CA GLY A 44 12.14 7.79 -8.14
C GLY A 44 12.38 8.27 -6.71
N GLU A 45 11.33 8.64 -5.96
CA GLU A 45 11.42 9.14 -4.59
C GLU A 45 11.40 8.01 -3.55
N VAL A 46 12.06 8.21 -2.40
CA VAL A 46 12.09 7.24 -1.30
C VAL A 46 11.18 7.71 -0.16
N VAL A 47 10.28 6.86 0.32
CA VAL A 47 9.43 7.16 1.49
C VAL A 47 10.17 6.72 2.76
N SER A 48 10.47 7.65 3.66
CA SER A 48 11.18 7.33 4.91
C SER A 48 10.37 6.34 5.77
N PRO A 49 11.02 5.50 6.60
CA PRO A 49 10.30 4.55 7.46
C PRO A 49 9.25 5.21 8.36
N SER A 50 9.55 6.40 8.87
CA SER A 50 8.65 7.24 9.64
C SER A 50 7.43 7.69 8.82
N ALA A 51 7.66 8.24 7.61
CA ALA A 51 6.61 8.60 6.65
C ALA A 51 5.72 7.40 6.28
N ARG A 52 6.31 6.22 6.04
CA ARG A 52 5.53 4.99 5.78
C ARG A 52 4.56 4.69 6.92
N LYS A 53 5.03 4.75 8.16
CA LYS A 53 4.17 4.54 9.35
C LYS A 53 3.05 5.57 9.43
N ALA A 54 3.31 6.84 9.12
CA ALA A 54 2.28 7.88 9.13
C ALA A 54 1.23 7.69 8.02
N VAL A 55 1.64 7.32 6.80
CA VAL A 55 0.71 6.96 5.71
C VAL A 55 -0.23 5.85 6.17
N LEU A 56 0.33 4.74 6.65
CA LEU A 56 -0.45 3.58 7.05
C LEU A 56 -1.36 3.89 8.23
N LYS A 57 -0.91 4.71 9.18
CA LYS A 57 -1.74 5.19 10.29
C LYS A 57 -2.92 6.03 9.82
N ALA A 58 -2.72 6.92 8.84
CA ALA A 58 -3.79 7.73 8.28
C ALA A 58 -4.85 6.85 7.60
N ILE A 59 -4.41 5.90 6.75
CA ILE A 59 -5.31 4.96 6.07
C ILE A 59 -6.07 4.08 7.08
N ALA A 60 -5.39 3.58 8.12
CA ALA A 60 -6.01 2.80 9.17
C ALA A 60 -7.08 3.61 9.94
N THR A 61 -6.87 4.91 10.11
CA THR A 61 -7.81 5.83 10.77
C THR A 61 -9.06 6.02 9.89
N ASP A 62 -8.86 6.31 8.60
CA ASP A 62 -9.95 6.49 7.63
C ASP A 62 -10.77 5.20 7.47
N PHE A 63 -10.09 4.05 7.41
CA PHE A 63 -10.74 2.74 7.44
C PHE A 63 -11.58 2.56 8.71
N SER A 64 -11.00 2.82 9.89
CA SER A 64 -11.69 2.60 11.17
C SER A 64 -12.96 3.44 11.29
N ALA A 65 -12.89 4.72 10.88
CA ALA A 65 -14.03 5.63 10.87
C ALA A 65 -15.13 5.12 9.92
N THR A 66 -14.74 4.70 8.71
CA THR A 66 -15.68 4.24 7.68
C THR A 66 -16.32 2.89 8.03
N ALA A 67 -15.54 1.95 8.55
CA ALA A 67 -16.02 0.64 9.01
C ALA A 67 -17.00 0.78 10.18
N THR A 68 -16.68 1.64 11.16
CA THR A 68 -17.58 1.94 12.27
C THR A 68 -18.89 2.57 11.77
N TYR A 69 -18.82 3.51 10.83
CA TYR A 69 -20.00 4.11 10.21
C TYR A 69 -20.85 3.08 9.45
N ALA A 70 -20.22 2.13 8.78
CA ALA A 70 -20.89 1.01 8.10
C ALA A 70 -21.46 -0.06 9.06
N GLY A 71 -21.30 0.11 10.38
CA GLY A 71 -21.80 -0.84 11.38
C GLY A 71 -20.98 -2.13 11.49
N ILE A 72 -19.72 -2.11 11.05
CA ILE A 72 -18.78 -3.22 11.33
C ILE A 72 -18.43 -3.18 12.82
N ASP A 73 -18.35 -4.35 13.44
CA ASP A 73 -18.02 -4.44 14.86
C ASP A 73 -16.63 -3.88 15.17
N VAL A 74 -16.48 -3.29 16.36
CA VAL A 74 -15.26 -2.58 16.77
C VAL A 74 -14.05 -3.52 16.83
N ASN A 75 -14.24 -4.79 17.17
CA ASN A 75 -13.15 -5.75 17.30
C ASN A 75 -12.59 -6.13 15.92
N SER A 76 -13.44 -6.44 14.94
CA SER A 76 -13.01 -6.67 13.56
C SER A 76 -12.37 -5.43 12.95
N THR A 77 -13.00 -4.26 13.16
CA THR A 77 -12.47 -2.98 12.69
C THR A 77 -11.06 -2.72 13.24
N SER A 78 -10.84 -2.93 14.54
CA SER A 78 -9.54 -2.71 15.18
C SER A 78 -8.46 -3.65 14.63
N LYS A 79 -8.79 -4.93 14.39
CA LYS A 79 -7.83 -5.92 13.85
C LYS A 79 -7.44 -5.61 12.41
N VAL A 80 -8.39 -5.16 11.59
CA VAL A 80 -8.10 -4.76 10.21
C VAL A 80 -7.26 -3.47 10.19
N ALA A 81 -7.57 -2.51 11.06
CA ALA A 81 -6.75 -1.30 11.21
C ALA A 81 -5.32 -1.61 11.68
N GLU A 82 -5.15 -2.60 12.54
CA GLU A 82 -3.83 -3.14 12.91
C GLU A 82 -3.11 -3.74 11.69
N ALA A 83 -3.78 -4.59 10.92
CA ALA A 83 -3.22 -5.14 9.69
C ALA A 83 -2.78 -4.04 8.70
N ILE A 84 -3.52 -2.92 8.59
CA ILE A 84 -3.13 -1.77 7.75
C ILE A 84 -1.85 -1.13 8.30
N ARG A 85 -1.78 -0.86 9.60
CA ARG A 85 -0.60 -0.25 10.25
C ARG A 85 0.66 -1.09 10.11
N ASP A 86 0.51 -2.41 10.07
CA ASP A 86 1.59 -3.37 9.88
C ASP A 86 1.92 -3.63 8.40
N ALA A 87 1.31 -2.89 7.48
CA ALA A 87 1.46 -3.06 6.03
C ALA A 87 1.12 -4.49 5.54
N GLY A 88 0.11 -5.10 6.15
CA GLY A 88 -0.32 -6.46 5.88
C GLY A 88 -0.86 -6.71 4.47
N ASP A 89 -1.21 -7.97 4.22
CA ASP A 89 -1.79 -8.45 2.97
C ASP A 89 -3.32 -8.51 3.08
N PHE A 90 -4.00 -8.06 2.03
CA PHE A 90 -5.44 -7.93 1.97
C PHE A 90 -6.00 -8.71 0.78
N SER A 91 -7.03 -9.52 1.03
CA SER A 91 -7.86 -10.16 0.02
C SER A 91 -9.30 -9.72 0.24
N VAL A 92 -9.80 -8.84 -0.62
CA VAL A 92 -11.15 -8.26 -0.55
C VAL A 92 -12.06 -8.94 -1.58
N LYS A 93 -13.22 -9.41 -1.10
CA LYS A 93 -14.22 -10.15 -1.89
C LYS A 93 -15.63 -9.61 -1.62
N PRO A 94 -16.64 -9.86 -2.47
CA PRO A 94 -17.99 -9.38 -2.25
C PRO A 94 -18.68 -9.95 -1.00
N GLN A 95 -18.20 -11.09 -0.48
CA GLN A 95 -18.72 -11.79 0.72
C GLN A 95 -17.94 -11.50 2.01
N GLY A 96 -16.73 -10.96 1.90
CA GLY A 96 -15.92 -10.61 3.06
C GLY A 96 -14.53 -10.14 2.68
N MET A 97 -13.66 -10.04 3.67
CA MET A 97 -12.24 -9.90 3.41
C MET A 97 -11.39 -10.66 4.42
N ILE A 98 -10.15 -10.85 4.01
CA ILE A 98 -9.09 -11.45 4.80
C ILE A 98 -7.97 -10.42 4.87
N ALA A 99 -7.51 -10.10 6.07
CA ALA A 99 -6.31 -9.31 6.29
C ALA A 99 -5.32 -10.13 7.12
N LYS A 100 -4.07 -10.19 6.66
CA LYS A 100 -2.97 -10.93 7.29
C LYS A 100 -1.83 -9.97 7.59
N TRP A 101 -1.23 -10.10 8.77
CA TRP A 101 -0.08 -9.30 9.19
C TRP A 101 0.85 -10.12 10.07
N SER A 102 1.93 -9.49 10.52
CA SER A 102 3.01 -10.16 11.26
C SER A 102 2.53 -10.92 12.51
N ALA A 103 1.51 -10.39 13.20
CA ALA A 103 1.01 -10.95 14.46
C ALA A 103 -0.29 -11.76 14.31
N GLY A 104 -0.89 -11.84 13.12
CA GLY A 104 -2.13 -12.61 12.96
C GLY A 104 -2.86 -12.49 11.62
N GLU A 105 -4.06 -13.05 11.61
CA GLU A 105 -5.00 -13.01 10.49
C GLU A 105 -6.39 -12.69 11.05
N VAL A 106 -7.14 -11.84 10.33
CA VAL A 106 -8.56 -11.60 10.56
C VAL A 106 -9.33 -11.91 9.29
N ARG A 107 -10.39 -12.69 9.45
CA ARG A 107 -11.40 -12.92 8.42
C ARG A 107 -12.68 -12.31 8.91
N PHE A 108 -13.33 -11.53 8.07
CA PHE A 108 -14.66 -11.05 8.38
C PHE A 108 -15.54 -11.10 7.14
N ALA A 109 -16.82 -11.35 7.38
CA ALA A 109 -17.85 -11.36 6.34
C ALA A 109 -18.61 -10.03 6.38
N TRP A 110 -19.04 -9.54 5.22
CA TRP A 110 -19.97 -8.42 5.17
C TRP A 110 -21.36 -8.92 5.58
N TYR A 111 -22.09 -8.15 6.36
CA TYR A 111 -23.49 -8.46 6.69
C TYR A 111 -24.42 -8.17 5.51
N ASP A 112 -24.11 -7.16 4.70
CA ASP A 112 -24.86 -6.80 3.51
C ASP A 112 -23.96 -6.15 2.43
N SER A 113 -24.54 -5.92 1.25
CA SER A 113 -23.83 -5.29 0.13
C SER A 113 -23.47 -3.83 0.36
N ASN A 114 -24.16 -3.13 1.28
CA ASN A 114 -23.87 -1.74 1.61
C ASN A 114 -22.58 -1.62 2.43
N GLN A 115 -22.31 -2.56 3.33
CA GLN A 115 -21.03 -2.62 4.04
C GLN A 115 -19.86 -2.81 3.08
N PHE A 116 -20.00 -3.74 2.13
CA PHE A 116 -19.00 -3.93 1.09
C PHE A 116 -18.78 -2.65 0.28
N ALA A 117 -19.83 -2.04 -0.26
CA ALA A 117 -19.73 -0.82 -1.06
C ALA A 117 -19.10 0.35 -0.30
N THR A 118 -19.40 0.48 0.99
CA THR A 118 -18.90 1.54 1.86
C THR A 118 -17.41 1.33 2.17
N VAL A 119 -17.03 0.13 2.58
CA VAL A 119 -15.68 -0.15 3.12
C VAL A 119 -14.67 -0.51 2.03
N ALA A 120 -15.08 -1.14 0.92
CA ALA A 120 -14.16 -1.40 -0.18
C ALA A 120 -13.54 -0.12 -0.76
N SER A 121 -14.21 1.03 -0.60
CA SER A 121 -13.68 2.33 -1.02
C SER A 121 -12.44 2.78 -0.24
N THR A 122 -12.26 2.32 1.01
CA THR A 122 -11.13 2.67 1.89
C THR A 122 -10.00 1.66 1.85
N LEU A 123 -10.17 0.55 1.11
CA LEU A 123 -9.18 -0.51 0.92
C LEU A 123 -8.59 -0.48 -0.48
N LYS A 124 -8.41 0.72 -1.02
CA LYS A 124 -7.92 0.96 -2.37
C LYS A 124 -6.42 1.29 -2.36
N PRO A 125 -5.59 0.58 -3.15
CA PRO A 125 -4.18 0.89 -3.36
C PRO A 125 -3.90 2.36 -3.68
N GLU A 126 -4.80 3.00 -4.42
CA GLU A 126 -4.66 4.39 -4.84
C GLU A 126 -4.60 5.37 -3.66
N LEU A 127 -5.19 5.00 -2.51
CA LEU A 127 -5.14 5.80 -1.29
C LEU A 127 -3.71 5.94 -0.75
N VAL A 128 -2.85 4.95 -0.98
CA VAL A 128 -1.43 5.02 -0.60
C VAL A 128 -0.75 6.17 -1.33
N SER A 129 -0.94 6.25 -2.64
CA SER A 129 -0.33 7.29 -3.46
C SER A 129 -0.81 8.67 -3.01
N LEU A 130 -2.12 8.82 -2.79
CA LEU A 130 -2.71 10.09 -2.33
C LEU A 130 -2.17 10.53 -0.97
N GLN A 131 -1.94 9.60 -0.04
CA GLN A 131 -1.41 9.93 1.28
C GLN A 131 0.09 10.27 1.21
N ILE A 132 0.88 9.54 0.41
CA ILE A 132 2.31 9.86 0.21
C ILE A 132 2.48 11.24 -0.44
N GLU A 133 1.68 11.57 -1.45
CA GLU A 133 1.80 12.84 -2.18
C GLU A 133 1.53 14.08 -1.31
N ARG A 134 0.77 13.92 -0.23
CA ARG A 134 0.52 14.97 0.77
C ARG A 134 1.69 15.17 1.74
N MET A 135 2.65 14.24 1.77
CA MET A 135 3.79 14.33 2.66
C MET A 135 4.80 15.36 2.15
N PRO A 136 5.47 16.08 3.07
CA PRO A 136 6.58 16.92 2.69
C PRO A 136 7.69 16.13 1.98
N SER A 137 8.40 16.84 1.10
CA SER A 137 9.50 16.29 0.31
C SER A 137 10.82 16.97 0.68
N ILE A 138 11.88 16.18 0.77
CA ILE A 138 13.26 16.67 0.91
C ILE A 138 14.06 16.23 -0.31
N THR A 139 14.81 17.18 -0.89
CA THR A 139 15.84 16.90 -1.90
C THR A 139 17.22 17.16 -1.30
N ILE A 140 18.04 16.13 -1.17
CA ILE A 140 19.41 16.20 -0.66
C ILE A 140 20.35 16.32 -1.85
N VAL A 141 21.14 17.40 -1.87
CA VAL A 141 22.15 17.65 -2.90
C VAL A 141 23.53 17.60 -2.24
N VAL A 142 24.38 16.67 -2.68
CA VAL A 142 25.74 16.48 -2.18
C VAL A 142 26.77 17.01 -3.19
N ASP A 143 27.71 17.84 -2.73
CA ASP A 143 28.78 18.45 -3.53
C ASP A 143 30.17 18.03 -3.02
N PRO A 144 31.09 17.53 -3.89
CA PRO A 144 30.90 17.22 -5.32
C PRO A 144 29.93 16.06 -5.50
N VAL A 145 29.19 16.02 -6.62
CA VAL A 145 28.27 14.92 -6.96
C VAL A 145 29.06 13.61 -6.99
N PRO A 146 29.02 12.79 -5.92
CA PRO A 146 29.89 11.64 -5.82
C PRO A 146 29.15 10.38 -6.31
N PRO A 147 29.86 9.27 -6.58
CA PRO A 147 29.21 7.96 -6.49
C PRO A 147 28.50 7.81 -5.14
N VAL A 148 27.47 6.96 -5.05
CA VAL A 148 26.66 6.78 -3.83
C VAL A 148 27.48 6.06 -2.73
N ASP A 149 28.42 6.79 -2.12
CA ASP A 149 29.34 6.33 -1.07
C ASP A 149 29.05 7.00 0.29
N TYR A 150 27.88 7.64 0.39
CA TYR A 150 27.38 8.30 1.59
C TYR A 150 26.12 7.60 2.10
N LEU A 151 25.84 7.75 3.39
CA LEU A 151 24.63 7.28 4.04
C LEU A 151 23.72 8.47 4.35
N VAL A 152 22.42 8.25 4.28
CA VAL A 152 21.41 9.24 4.66
C VAL A 152 20.59 8.67 5.81
N GLN A 153 20.40 9.47 6.85
CA GLN A 153 19.46 9.23 7.92
C GLN A 153 18.46 10.38 7.99
N ILE A 154 17.18 10.03 8.12
CA ILE A 154 16.09 10.99 8.29
C ILE A 154 15.37 10.63 9.58
N ASN A 155 15.31 11.57 10.52
CA ASN A 155 14.75 11.38 11.86
C ASN A 155 15.38 10.20 12.63
N GLY A 156 16.66 9.92 12.37
CA GLY A 156 17.41 8.82 12.98
C GLY A 156 17.29 7.48 12.24
N ASP A 157 16.34 7.35 11.31
CA ASP A 157 16.17 6.14 10.52
C ASP A 157 17.07 6.16 9.28
N PRO A 158 17.83 5.09 8.99
CA PRO A 158 18.57 4.97 7.73
C PRO A 158 17.59 4.87 6.56
N VAL A 159 17.86 5.62 5.49
CA VAL A 159 17.08 5.58 4.26
C VAL A 159 17.95 5.15 3.08
N ARG A 160 17.32 4.45 2.12
CA ARG A 160 17.99 4.07 0.88
C ARG A 160 18.41 5.33 0.12
N VAL A 161 19.67 5.37 -0.31
CA VAL A 161 20.14 6.46 -1.17
C VAL A 161 19.75 6.18 -2.62
N ASN A 162 19.25 7.19 -3.31
CA ASN A 162 18.93 7.17 -4.74
C ASN A 162 19.72 8.27 -5.45
N ASN A 163 19.84 8.16 -6.78
CA ASN A 163 20.57 9.14 -7.59
C ASN A 163 19.89 10.52 -7.61
N GLU A 164 18.59 10.58 -7.30
CA GLU A 164 17.83 11.82 -7.29
C GLU A 164 17.93 12.58 -5.95
N GLY A 165 18.35 11.90 -4.88
CA GLY A 165 18.38 12.46 -3.53
C GLY A 165 17.00 12.88 -3.01
N ARG A 166 15.91 12.31 -3.52
CA ARG A 166 14.53 12.72 -3.21
C ARG A 166 13.85 11.79 -2.22
N TYR A 167 13.26 12.38 -1.19
CA TYR A 167 12.66 11.68 -0.06
C TYR A 167 11.30 12.27 0.32
N ARG A 168 10.33 11.42 0.67
CA ARG A 168 9.11 11.78 1.39
C ARG A 168 9.32 11.55 2.87
N VAL A 169 8.93 12.54 3.66
CA VAL A 169 9.18 12.58 5.11
C VAL A 169 7.92 12.96 5.86
N ASP A 170 7.86 12.64 7.15
CA ASP A 170 6.78 13.12 8.02
C ASP A 170 6.76 14.64 8.13
N ALA A 171 5.55 15.19 8.25
CA ALA A 171 5.38 16.57 8.66
C ALA A 171 5.79 16.77 10.12
N GLY A 172 6.28 17.96 10.44
CA GLY A 172 6.80 18.31 11.75
C GLY A 172 8.30 18.58 11.72
N ASP A 173 8.96 18.36 12.85
CA ASP A 173 10.41 18.55 12.96
C ASP A 173 11.15 17.40 12.28
N VAL A 174 11.97 17.75 11.30
CA VAL A 174 12.77 16.81 10.51
C VAL A 174 14.25 17.07 10.71
N VAL A 175 15.00 15.99 10.95
CA VAL A 175 16.45 15.99 11.05
C VAL A 175 17.02 15.12 9.93
N VAL A 176 17.86 15.71 9.10
CA VAL A 176 18.60 15.01 8.05
C VAL A 176 20.07 14.94 8.45
N ARG A 177 20.63 13.74 8.44
CA ARG A 177 22.07 13.53 8.60
C ARG A 177 22.60 12.80 7.37
N VAL A 178 23.60 13.38 6.71
CA VAL A 178 24.32 12.75 5.60
C VAL A 178 25.75 12.51 6.05
N THR A 179 26.22 11.27 5.96
CA THR A 179 27.55 10.88 6.44
C THR A 179 28.35 10.25 5.31
N ARG A 180 29.65 10.55 5.24
CA ARG A 180 30.59 10.00 4.28
C ARG A 180 31.92 9.71 4.96
N ALA A 181 32.56 8.61 4.60
CA ALA A 181 33.85 8.23 5.19
C ALA A 181 34.87 9.38 5.08
N SER A 182 35.56 9.66 6.18
CA SER A 182 36.60 10.70 6.26
C SER A 182 36.13 12.14 6.01
N ARG A 183 34.82 12.42 6.01
CA ARG A 183 34.24 13.77 5.91
C ARG A 183 33.38 14.07 7.14
N GLN A 184 33.20 15.36 7.44
CA GLN A 184 32.32 15.79 8.53
C GLN A 184 30.86 15.56 8.13
N ASP A 185 30.04 15.06 9.05
CA ASP A 185 28.60 14.89 8.84
C ASP A 185 27.93 16.20 8.41
N CYS A 186 27.09 16.13 7.38
CA CYS A 186 26.16 17.19 7.04
C CYS A 186 24.88 17.00 7.86
N LEU A 187 24.59 17.94 8.76
CA LEU A 187 23.40 17.92 9.60
C LEU A 187 22.48 19.09 9.23
N TRP A 188 21.23 18.79 8.90
CA TRP A 188 20.18 19.77 8.72
C TRP A 188 19.01 19.48 9.65
N LYS A 189 18.38 20.54 10.16
CA LYS A 189 17.16 20.46 10.97
C LYS A 189 16.19 21.53 10.51
N GLY A 190 14.91 21.20 10.44
CA GLY A 190 13.87 22.17 10.12
C GLY A 190 12.48 21.62 10.38
N HIS A 191 11.49 22.50 10.35
CA HIS A 191 10.08 22.14 10.51
C HIS A 191 9.40 22.16 9.15
N LEU A 192 8.74 21.06 8.75
CA LEU A 192 8.08 20.93 7.45
C LEU A 192 6.57 20.70 7.61
N GLN A 193 5.77 21.48 6.88
CA GLN A 193 4.32 21.29 6.81
C GLN A 193 3.95 20.24 5.76
N ALA A 194 2.71 19.75 5.80
CA ALA A 194 2.17 18.90 4.74
C ALA A 194 2.33 19.55 3.35
N GLY A 195 2.81 18.77 2.38
CA GLY A 195 3.09 19.22 1.02
C GLY A 195 4.28 20.18 0.85
N ALA A 196 5.00 20.54 1.92
CA ALA A 196 6.15 21.41 1.81
C ALA A 196 7.32 20.72 1.07
N ALA A 197 8.10 21.51 0.33
CA ALA A 197 9.32 21.04 -0.32
C ALA A 197 10.55 21.75 0.26
N GLN A 198 11.60 20.99 0.54
CA GLN A 198 12.85 21.51 1.07
C GLN A 198 14.05 20.93 0.33
N GLN A 199 15.04 21.78 0.04
CA GLN A 199 16.33 21.35 -0.47
C GLN A 199 17.39 21.44 0.64
N VAL A 200 18.18 20.38 0.82
CA VAL A 200 19.29 20.32 1.79
C VAL A 200 20.58 20.19 0.99
N ALA A 201 21.43 21.21 1.05
CA ALA A 201 22.73 21.21 0.40
C ALA A 201 23.81 20.73 1.39
N CYS A 202 24.54 19.68 1.02
CA CYS A 202 25.59 19.07 1.83
C CYS A 202 26.93 19.15 1.09
N LYS A 203 27.96 19.61 1.81
CA LYS A 203 29.35 19.59 1.34
C LYS A 203 30.08 18.49 2.07
N LEU A 204 30.40 17.41 1.36
CA LEU A 204 31.02 16.19 1.92
C LEU A 204 32.34 15.89 1.23
#